data_AF-A0A9Q8P3R4-F1
#
_entry.id   AF-A0A9Q8P3R4-F1
#
_cell.length_a   1.000
_cell.length_b   1.000
_cell.length_c   1.000
_cell.angle_alpha   90.00
_cell.angle_beta   90.00
_cell.angle_gamma   90.00
#
_symmetry.space_group_name_H-M   'P 1'
#
loop_
_entity.id
_entity.type
_entity.pdbx_description
1 polymer ?
#
loop_
_entity_poly.entity_id
_entity_poly.type
_entity_poly.pdbx_seq_one_letter_code
_entity_poly.pdbx_strand_id
1 'polypeptide(L)'
;MLIMFFPESPRWLIDHGYAEEGLRTLAKLHSHGDTSNAWVVAEYNQIQDMITFEHDHEAKSYKELFTNRSSFRRLFLAVSIQASVQMTGVSAIQYYSPDIFRQIGIPGSDTLKYQGISSIIALIAQFCCILFIDYTGRRWAMIGGNLGNCVTFIIATILLAKFPPGESNNKAASWGFILITWVYNFSFSATNGPLSWIVPAEIFDTRTRSKGVSIATMMSFAFNTMIGQVTPIAIENIGWRFYLVFVICNFTNAIFFWAIQPETAKRPLEEMNYLFTNAPLFVPSMNMKDFDQHDLEHRVAEVEAKGSIHSHIEERQQRDF
;
A
#
# COMPACT_ATOMS: atom_id res chain seq x y z
N MET A 1 -21.67 9.75 -9.18
CA MET A 1 -23.01 9.15 -9.37
C MET A 1 -23.07 7.66 -9.05
N LEU A 2 -22.06 6.85 -9.42
CA LEU A 2 -22.04 5.41 -9.05
C LEU A 2 -22.02 5.15 -7.53
N ILE A 3 -21.50 6.10 -6.73
CA ILE A 3 -21.40 5.97 -5.27
C ILE A 3 -22.77 5.82 -4.57
N MET A 4 -23.86 6.28 -5.19
CA MET A 4 -25.22 6.14 -4.62
C MET A 4 -25.77 4.70 -4.72
N PHE A 5 -25.09 3.81 -5.47
CA PHE A 5 -25.50 2.41 -5.64
C PHE A 5 -24.72 1.44 -4.75
N PHE A 6 -23.62 1.90 -4.12
CA PHE A 6 -22.86 1.06 -3.21
C PHE A 6 -23.47 1.15 -1.81
N PRO A 7 -23.58 0.01 -1.09
CA PRO A 7 -23.95 0.05 0.31
C PRO A 7 -22.86 0.77 1.11
N GLU A 8 -23.27 1.45 2.18
CA GLU A 8 -22.34 2.13 3.07
C GLU A 8 -21.42 1.12 3.79
N SER A 9 -20.26 1.56 4.25
CA SER A 9 -19.31 0.68 4.95
C SER A 9 -19.98 0.01 6.16
N PRO A 10 -19.96 -1.34 6.30
CA PRO A 10 -20.52 -2.02 7.46
C PRO A 10 -19.97 -1.50 8.79
N ARG A 11 -18.68 -1.17 8.82
CA ARG A 11 -18.01 -0.60 10.00
C ARG A 11 -18.57 0.78 10.35
N TRP A 12 -18.82 1.62 9.35
CA TRP A 12 -19.40 2.96 9.56
C TRP A 12 -20.84 2.86 10.06
N LEU A 13 -21.64 1.97 9.48
CA LEU A 13 -23.03 1.73 9.90
C LEU A 13 -23.10 1.29 11.36
N ILE A 14 -22.26 0.34 11.78
CA ILE A 14 -22.21 -0.14 13.18
C ILE A 14 -21.77 1.00 14.12
N ASP A 15 -20.78 1.80 13.72
CA ASP A 15 -20.26 2.94 14.49
C ASP A 15 -21.32 4.04 14.70
N HIS A 16 -22.20 4.25 13.71
CA HIS A 16 -23.25 5.28 13.76
C HIS A 16 -24.58 4.77 14.35
N GLY A 17 -24.57 3.59 15.00
CA GLY A 17 -25.74 3.01 15.66
C GLY A 17 -26.67 2.19 14.77
N TYR A 18 -26.33 1.97 13.50
CA TYR A 18 -27.07 1.16 12.54
C TYR A 18 -26.54 -0.29 12.49
N ALA A 19 -26.46 -0.92 13.67
CA ALA A 19 -25.87 -2.26 13.85
C ALA A 19 -26.50 -3.35 12.97
N GLU A 20 -27.83 -3.43 12.91
CA GLU A 20 -28.54 -4.43 12.09
C GLU A 20 -28.30 -4.22 10.58
N GLU A 21 -28.21 -2.98 10.12
CA GLU A 21 -27.96 -2.66 8.72
C GLU A 21 -26.50 -2.96 8.35
N GLY A 22 -25.56 -2.72 9.28
CA GLY A 22 -24.18 -3.16 9.18
C GLY A 22 -24.06 -4.67 9.06
N LEU A 23 -24.75 -5.44 9.91
CA LEU A 23 -24.77 -6.91 9.83
C LEU A 23 -25.35 -7.41 8.50
N ARG A 24 -26.46 -6.82 8.03
CA ARG A 24 -27.06 -7.18 6.74
C ARG A 24 -26.13 -6.87 5.57
N THR A 25 -25.42 -5.74 5.63
CA THR A 25 -24.45 -5.37 4.60
C THR A 25 -23.24 -6.30 4.61
N LEU A 26 -22.75 -6.66 5.80
CA LEU A 26 -21.67 -7.63 5.98
C LEU A 26 -22.06 -9.01 5.43
N ALA A 27 -23.27 -9.49 5.76
CA ALA A 27 -23.82 -10.73 5.24
C ALA A 27 -23.96 -10.70 3.71
N LYS A 28 -24.43 -9.59 3.15
CA LYS A 28 -24.55 -9.43 1.69
C LYS A 28 -23.18 -9.50 0.98
N LEU A 29 -22.12 -9.01 1.63
CA LEU A 29 -20.76 -9.01 1.10
C LEU A 29 -20.05 -10.37 1.26
N HIS A 30 -20.20 -11.05 2.40
CA HIS A 30 -19.39 -12.23 2.75
C HIS A 30 -20.15 -13.56 2.73
N SER A 31 -21.49 -13.57 2.79
CA SER A 31 -22.29 -14.79 2.90
C SER A 31 -23.54 -14.81 2.01
N HIS A 32 -23.55 -14.02 0.93
CA HIS A 32 -24.70 -13.87 0.02
C HIS A 32 -26.02 -13.47 0.72
N GLY A 33 -25.92 -12.80 1.88
CA GLY A 33 -27.06 -12.31 2.66
C GLY A 33 -27.40 -13.17 3.89
N ASP A 34 -26.66 -14.23 4.18
CA ASP A 34 -26.88 -15.04 5.38
C ASP A 34 -26.27 -14.38 6.63
N THR A 35 -27.13 -13.76 7.44
CA THR A 35 -26.75 -13.10 8.69
C THR A 35 -26.42 -14.08 9.82
N SER A 36 -26.72 -15.38 9.65
CA SER A 36 -26.46 -16.43 10.66
C SER A 36 -25.15 -17.18 10.42
N ASN A 37 -24.47 -16.91 9.32
CA ASN A 37 -23.19 -17.53 9.01
C ASN A 37 -22.15 -17.22 10.10
N ALA A 38 -21.47 -18.27 10.60
CA ALA A 38 -20.53 -18.16 11.71
C ALA A 38 -19.41 -17.15 11.45
N TRP A 39 -18.94 -17.03 10.21
CA TRP A 39 -17.93 -16.06 9.81
C TRP A 39 -18.42 -14.61 9.94
N VAL A 40 -19.63 -14.34 9.44
CA VAL A 40 -20.26 -13.01 9.47
C VAL A 40 -20.54 -12.58 10.91
N VAL A 41 -21.03 -13.49 11.75
CA VAL A 41 -21.30 -13.22 13.17
C VAL A 41 -19.99 -12.97 13.92
N ALA A 42 -18.94 -13.76 13.66
CA ALA A 42 -17.63 -13.57 14.29
C ALA A 42 -17.02 -12.21 13.93
N GLU A 43 -17.02 -11.84 12.64
CA GLU A 43 -16.52 -10.55 12.16
C GLU A 43 -17.35 -9.38 12.68
N TYR A 44 -18.68 -9.50 12.69
CA TYR A 44 -19.57 -8.49 13.25
C TYR A 44 -19.27 -8.22 14.73
N ASN A 45 -19.13 -9.28 15.54
CA ASN A 45 -18.79 -9.14 16.96
C ASN A 45 -17.42 -8.49 17.15
N GLN A 46 -16.43 -8.86 16.33
CA GLN A 46 -15.10 -8.26 16.39
C GLN A 46 -15.13 -6.76 16.07
N ILE A 47 -15.92 -6.35 15.07
CA ILE A 47 -16.13 -4.95 14.72
C ILE A 47 -16.82 -4.21 15.88
N GLN A 48 -17.85 -4.80 16.49
CA GLN A 48 -18.58 -4.19 17.59
C GLN A 48 -17.70 -4.02 18.85
N ASP A 49 -16.90 -5.03 19.19
CA ASP A 49 -15.93 -4.96 20.29
C ASP A 49 -14.92 -3.84 20.06
N MET A 50 -14.39 -3.73 18.83
CA MET A 50 -13.42 -2.69 18.48
C MET A 50 -14.04 -1.30 18.53
N ILE A 51 -15.25 -1.11 17.98
CA ILE A 51 -15.96 0.18 18.02
C ILE A 51 -16.28 0.58 19.46
N THR A 52 -16.75 -0.34 20.28
CA THR A 52 -17.05 -0.06 21.71
C THR A 52 -15.78 0.37 22.44
N PHE A 53 -14.68 -0.36 22.24
CA PHE A 53 -13.38 0.01 22.77
C PHE A 53 -12.91 1.38 22.25
N GLU A 54 -13.14 1.69 20.98
CA GLU A 54 -12.77 2.96 20.37
C GLU A 54 -13.62 4.13 20.86
N HIS A 55 -14.94 3.97 21.06
CA HIS A 55 -15.82 5.01 21.59
C HIS A 55 -15.45 5.38 23.04
N ASP A 56 -15.04 4.39 23.83
CA ASP A 56 -14.54 4.59 25.19
C ASP A 56 -13.14 5.25 25.21
N HIS A 57 -12.37 5.11 24.13
CA HIS A 57 -10.99 5.60 24.00
C HIS A 57 -10.79 6.57 22.82
N GLU A 58 -11.83 7.32 22.46
CA GLU A 58 -11.90 8.08 21.21
C GLU A 58 -10.70 9.04 21.06
N ALA A 59 -10.08 9.07 19.88
CA ALA A 59 -8.93 9.93 19.66
C ALA A 59 -9.36 11.39 19.50
N LYS A 60 -9.42 12.13 20.61
CA LYS A 60 -9.92 13.51 20.64
C LYS A 60 -9.00 14.50 19.91
N SER A 61 -7.77 14.11 19.53
CA SER A 61 -6.80 15.03 18.92
C SER A 61 -5.78 14.35 18.00
N TYR A 62 -5.28 15.10 16.99
CA TYR A 62 -4.08 14.75 16.21
C TYR A 62 -2.86 14.47 17.10
N LYS A 63 -2.84 15.00 18.33
CA LYS A 63 -1.77 14.79 19.31
C LYS A 63 -1.58 13.31 19.64
N GLU A 64 -2.64 12.50 19.61
CA GLU A 64 -2.55 11.07 19.95
C GLU A 64 -1.74 10.25 18.95
N LEU A 65 -1.68 10.68 17.69
CA LEU A 65 -0.79 10.08 16.69
C LEU A 65 0.69 10.20 17.09
N PHE A 66 1.05 11.24 17.87
CA PHE A 66 2.41 11.50 18.30
C PHE A 66 2.69 11.04 19.73
N THR A 67 1.66 10.87 20.57
CA THR A 67 1.80 10.47 21.97
C THR A 67 1.93 8.96 22.14
N ASN A 68 1.15 8.17 21.39
CA ASN A 68 1.19 6.71 21.51
C ASN A 68 2.30 6.12 20.63
N ARG A 69 3.18 5.31 21.20
CA ARG A 69 4.29 4.64 20.50
C ARG A 69 3.82 3.81 19.29
N SER A 70 2.70 3.11 19.42
CA SER A 70 2.13 2.28 18.35
C SER A 70 1.60 3.14 17.20
N SER A 71 0.81 4.16 17.51
CA SER A 71 0.28 5.13 16.53
C SER A 71 1.40 5.93 15.84
N PHE A 72 2.42 6.35 16.59
CA PHE A 72 3.56 7.06 16.01
C PHE A 72 4.36 6.17 15.06
N ARG A 73 4.57 4.89 15.40
CA ARG A 73 5.25 3.94 14.50
C ARG A 73 4.49 3.76 13.18
N ARG A 74 3.16 3.67 13.24
CA ARG A 74 2.30 3.59 12.04
C ARG A 74 2.36 4.86 11.22
N LEU A 75 2.25 6.02 11.88
CA LEU A 75 2.35 7.31 11.22
C LEU A 75 3.70 7.47 10.53
N PHE A 76 4.79 7.17 11.25
CA PHE A 76 6.14 7.22 10.70
C PHE A 76 6.27 6.31 9.47
N LEU A 77 5.81 5.06 9.56
CA LEU A 77 5.85 4.14 8.43
C LEU A 77 5.03 4.65 7.23
N ALA A 78 3.79 5.12 7.45
CA ALA A 78 2.94 5.65 6.39
C ALA A 78 3.55 6.88 5.69
N VAL A 79 4.07 7.82 6.49
CA VAL A 79 4.73 9.04 5.99
C VAL A 79 6.01 8.69 5.23
N SER A 80 6.82 7.77 5.77
CA SER A 80 8.03 7.29 5.11
C SER A 80 7.72 6.58 3.80
N ILE A 81 6.70 5.71 3.74
CA ILE A 81 6.27 5.04 2.50
C ILE A 81 5.94 6.08 1.43
N GLN A 82 5.11 7.07 1.75
CA GLN A 82 4.69 8.09 0.79
C GLN A 82 5.86 8.98 0.35
N ALA A 83 6.75 9.36 1.26
CA ALA A 83 7.97 10.09 0.91
C ALA A 83 8.91 9.25 0.01
N SER A 84 9.14 7.98 0.38
CA SER A 84 10.00 7.04 -0.34
C SER A 84 9.53 6.81 -1.77
N VAL A 85 8.22 6.70 -1.98
CA VAL A 85 7.61 6.49 -3.31
C VAL A 85 7.88 7.68 -4.22
N GLN A 86 7.76 8.91 -3.72
CA GLN A 86 8.13 10.09 -4.48
C GLN A 86 9.64 10.14 -4.79
N MET A 87 10.45 9.66 -3.85
CA MET A 87 11.90 9.56 -3.99
C MET A 87 12.38 8.41 -4.88
N THR A 88 11.47 7.56 -5.38
CA THR A 88 11.82 6.57 -6.42
C THR A 88 12.17 7.23 -7.75
N GLY A 89 11.73 8.47 -7.98
CA GLY A 89 11.91 9.21 -9.24
C GLY A 89 10.69 9.19 -10.16
N VAL A 90 9.56 8.60 -9.73
CA VAL A 90 8.33 8.51 -10.54
C VAL A 90 7.83 9.88 -10.99
N SER A 91 7.80 10.87 -10.10
CA SER A 91 7.31 12.22 -10.43
C SER A 91 8.25 12.95 -11.37
N ALA A 92 9.57 12.78 -11.21
CA ALA A 92 10.55 13.38 -12.11
C ALA A 92 10.36 12.83 -13.54
N ILE A 93 10.22 11.51 -13.67
CA ILE A 93 9.96 10.87 -14.97
C ILE A 93 8.60 11.32 -15.50
N GLN A 94 7.54 11.34 -14.69
CA GLN A 94 6.20 11.64 -15.18
C GLN A 94 6.06 13.09 -15.70
N TYR A 95 6.63 14.06 -14.98
CA TYR A 95 6.56 15.48 -15.37
C TYR A 95 7.54 15.85 -16.47
N TYR A 96 8.75 15.29 -16.45
CA TYR A 96 9.84 15.68 -17.36
C TYR A 96 10.15 14.65 -18.43
N SER A 97 9.32 13.60 -18.58
CA SER A 97 9.44 12.62 -19.66
C SER A 97 9.71 13.25 -21.04
N PRO A 98 9.01 14.30 -21.48
CA PRO A 98 9.30 14.92 -22.78
C PRO A 98 10.70 15.51 -22.89
N ASP A 99 11.19 16.17 -21.85
CA ASP A 99 12.55 16.72 -21.82
C ASP A 99 13.59 15.62 -21.72
N ILE A 100 13.32 14.57 -20.95
CA ILE A 100 14.19 13.39 -20.83
C ILE A 100 14.32 12.69 -22.18
N PHE A 101 13.20 12.44 -22.88
CA PHE A 101 13.25 11.81 -24.21
C PHE A 101 13.90 12.72 -25.26
N ARG A 102 13.72 14.04 -25.16
CA ARG A 102 14.39 15.01 -26.04
C ARG A 102 15.90 14.99 -25.86
N GLN A 103 16.41 14.85 -24.63
CA GLN A 103 17.84 14.67 -24.37
C GLN A 103 18.41 13.47 -25.14
N ILE A 104 17.62 12.43 -25.34
CA ILE A 104 18.06 11.18 -25.96
C ILE A 104 17.89 11.20 -27.51
N GLY A 105 17.51 12.36 -28.07
CA GLY A 105 17.37 12.56 -29.51
C GLY A 105 16.02 12.12 -30.08
N ILE A 106 15.01 11.92 -29.23
CA ILE A 106 13.66 11.58 -29.67
C ILE A 106 12.87 12.88 -29.90
N PRO A 107 12.22 13.05 -31.07
CA PRO A 107 11.37 14.21 -31.32
C PRO A 107 10.17 14.24 -30.37
N GLY A 108 9.79 15.42 -29.88
CA GLY A 108 8.67 15.58 -28.95
C GLY A 108 7.31 15.10 -29.48
N SER A 109 7.14 14.99 -30.80
CA SER A 109 5.92 14.44 -31.43
C SER A 109 5.74 12.93 -31.20
N ASP A 110 6.82 12.18 -31.00
CA ASP A 110 6.77 10.74 -30.73
C ASP A 110 6.75 10.43 -29.22
N THR A 111 7.14 11.37 -28.37
CA THR A 111 7.05 11.26 -26.91
C THR A 111 5.67 10.84 -26.44
N LEU A 112 4.61 11.47 -26.97
CA LEU A 112 3.24 11.17 -26.55
C LEU A 112 2.87 9.71 -26.84
N LYS A 113 3.33 9.16 -27.98
CA LYS A 113 3.11 7.75 -28.33
C LYS A 113 3.80 6.82 -27.34
N TYR A 114 5.06 7.10 -27.00
CA TYR A 114 5.82 6.28 -26.05
C TYR A 114 5.28 6.38 -24.61
N GLN A 115 4.76 7.54 -24.22
CA GLN A 115 4.03 7.69 -22.96
C GLN A 115 2.74 6.89 -22.96
N GLY A 116 1.97 6.90 -24.05
CA GLY A 116 0.77 6.08 -24.20
C GLY A 116 1.05 4.59 -24.01
N ILE A 117 2.12 4.08 -24.63
CA ILE A 117 2.58 2.69 -24.45
C ILE A 117 2.98 2.43 -23.00
N SER A 118 3.75 3.35 -22.39
CA SER A 118 4.16 3.28 -20.99
C SER A 118 2.96 3.18 -20.05
N SER A 119 1.88 3.92 -20.31
CA SER A 119 0.63 3.86 -19.54
C SER A 119 -0.09 2.51 -19.69
N ILE A 120 -0.11 1.92 -20.89
CA ILE A 120 -0.68 0.58 -21.09
C ILE A 120 0.13 -0.48 -20.31
N ILE A 121 1.46 -0.38 -20.36
CA ILE A 121 2.36 -1.26 -19.59
C ILE A 121 2.10 -1.09 -18.08
N ALA A 122 1.89 0.14 -17.61
CA ALA A 122 1.55 0.42 -16.21
C ALA A 122 0.21 -0.21 -15.80
N LEU A 123 -0.80 -0.19 -16.67
CA LEU A 123 -2.09 -0.85 -16.41
C LEU A 123 -1.94 -2.37 -16.31
N ILE A 124 -1.16 -2.99 -17.20
CA ILE A 124 -0.85 -4.42 -17.13
C ILE A 124 -0.11 -4.75 -15.84
N ALA A 125 0.87 -3.91 -15.46
CA ALA A 125 1.62 -4.06 -14.22
C ALA A 125 0.72 -3.97 -12.97
N GLN A 126 -0.23 -3.03 -12.96
CA GLN A 126 -1.22 -2.91 -11.88
C GLN A 126 -2.12 -4.14 -11.79
N PHE A 127 -2.54 -4.69 -12.94
CA PHE A 127 -3.30 -5.94 -12.96
C PHE A 127 -2.49 -7.11 -12.38
N CYS A 128 -1.20 -7.21 -12.72
CA CYS A 128 -0.30 -8.18 -12.10
C CYS A 128 -0.18 -7.96 -10.57
N CYS A 129 -0.08 -6.71 -10.11
CA CYS A 129 -0.06 -6.40 -8.68
C CYS A 129 -1.30 -6.98 -7.99
N ILE A 130 -2.49 -6.72 -8.51
CA ILE A 130 -3.75 -7.22 -7.94
C ILE A 130 -3.75 -8.76 -7.82
N LEU A 131 -3.25 -9.47 -8.84
CA LEU A 131 -3.26 -10.94 -8.83
C LEU A 131 -2.20 -11.57 -7.91
N PHE A 132 -1.02 -10.96 -7.81
CA PHE A 132 0.13 -11.60 -7.14
C PHE A 132 0.39 -11.08 -5.73
N ILE A 133 -0.15 -9.91 -5.35
CA ILE A 133 0.28 -9.25 -4.11
C ILE A 133 -0.10 -10.03 -2.85
N ASP A 134 -1.20 -10.76 -2.87
CA ASP A 134 -1.62 -11.62 -1.76
C ASP A 134 -0.79 -12.90 -1.65
N TYR A 135 -0.04 -13.26 -2.69
CA TYR A 135 0.90 -14.38 -2.66
C TYR A 135 2.33 -13.94 -2.30
N THR A 136 2.81 -12.83 -2.87
CA THR A 136 4.19 -12.34 -2.63
C THR A 136 4.36 -11.67 -1.27
N GLY A 137 3.27 -11.15 -0.70
CA GLY A 137 3.32 -10.27 0.46
C GLY A 137 3.68 -8.84 0.09
N ARG A 138 3.37 -7.90 0.99
CA ARG A 138 3.58 -6.45 0.78
C ARG A 138 5.04 -6.08 0.99
N ARG A 139 5.71 -6.68 1.98
CA ARG A 139 7.09 -6.36 2.35
C ARG A 139 8.07 -6.70 1.22
N TRP A 140 8.02 -7.94 0.73
CA TRP A 140 8.94 -8.40 -0.30
C TRP A 140 8.66 -7.75 -1.67
N ALA A 141 7.40 -7.45 -1.98
CA ALA A 141 7.06 -6.72 -3.19
C ALA A 141 7.63 -5.29 -3.18
N MET A 142 7.54 -4.56 -2.06
CA MET A 142 8.14 -3.22 -1.97
C MET A 142 9.67 -3.25 -2.04
N ILE A 143 10.33 -4.20 -1.35
CA ILE A 143 11.79 -4.34 -1.39
C ILE A 143 12.25 -4.71 -2.80
N GLY A 144 11.65 -5.75 -3.40
CA GLY A 144 11.97 -6.19 -4.76
C GLY A 144 11.72 -5.11 -5.80
N GLY A 145 10.63 -4.36 -5.65
CA GLY A 145 10.31 -3.21 -6.50
C GLY A 145 11.34 -2.08 -6.42
N ASN A 146 11.77 -1.70 -5.21
CA ASN A 146 12.81 -0.68 -5.04
C ASN A 146 14.17 -1.14 -5.61
N LEU A 147 14.53 -2.41 -5.43
CA LEU A 147 15.75 -2.97 -6.02
C LEU A 147 15.66 -3.01 -7.56
N GLY A 148 14.52 -3.41 -8.11
CA GLY A 148 14.26 -3.38 -9.55
C GLY A 148 14.37 -1.96 -10.11
N ASN A 149 13.75 -1.00 -9.45
CA ASN A 149 13.85 0.42 -9.81
C ASN A 149 15.30 0.92 -9.74
N CYS A 150 16.05 0.55 -8.68
CA CYS A 150 17.46 0.89 -8.55
C CYS A 150 18.28 0.40 -9.76
N VAL A 151 18.12 -0.86 -10.18
CA VAL A 151 18.80 -1.40 -11.36
C VAL A 151 18.43 -0.63 -12.63
N THR A 152 17.15 -0.31 -12.83
CA THR A 152 16.71 0.46 -14.00
C THR A 152 17.33 1.86 -14.04
N PHE A 153 17.44 2.55 -12.90
CA PHE A 153 18.09 3.86 -12.80
C PHE A 153 19.60 3.77 -12.99
N ILE A 154 20.27 2.71 -12.53
CA ILE A 154 21.71 2.48 -12.81
C ILE A 154 21.94 2.37 -14.31
N ILE A 155 21.15 1.54 -15.00
CA ILE A 155 21.26 1.34 -16.44
C ILE A 155 20.97 2.66 -17.18
N ALA A 156 19.89 3.36 -16.82
CA ALA A 156 19.55 4.66 -17.39
C ALA A 156 20.68 5.69 -17.22
N THR A 157 21.30 5.74 -16.04
CA THR A 157 22.41 6.63 -15.73
C THR A 157 23.65 6.31 -16.58
N ILE A 158 24.00 5.02 -16.74
CA ILE A 158 25.13 4.59 -17.57
C ILE A 158 24.90 4.95 -19.04
N LEU A 159 23.68 4.75 -19.55
CA LEU A 159 23.33 5.10 -20.93
C LEU A 159 23.47 6.61 -21.17
N LEU A 160 22.95 7.45 -20.26
CA LEU A 160 23.09 8.91 -20.35
C LEU A 160 24.53 9.39 -20.19
N ALA A 161 25.35 8.72 -19.38
CA ALA A 161 26.75 9.09 -19.18
C ALA A 161 27.65 8.70 -20.36
N LYS A 162 27.41 7.54 -21.00
CA LYS A 162 28.20 7.06 -22.14
C LYS A 162 27.75 7.63 -23.48
N PHE A 163 26.46 7.93 -23.62
CA PHE A 163 25.89 8.44 -24.86
C PHE A 163 25.17 9.76 -24.57
N PRO A 164 25.92 10.83 -24.27
CA PRO A 164 25.33 12.10 -23.91
C PRO A 164 24.53 12.71 -25.08
N PRO A 165 23.49 13.49 -24.75
CA PRO A 165 22.68 14.23 -25.71
C PRO A 165 23.52 15.04 -26.69
N GLY A 166 23.36 14.80 -28.00
CA GLY A 166 23.95 15.65 -29.06
C GLY A 166 25.32 15.22 -29.60
N GLU A 167 26.09 14.38 -28.90
CA GLU A 167 27.41 13.92 -29.37
C GLU A 167 27.38 12.52 -30.00
N SER A 168 26.47 11.66 -29.53
CA SER A 168 26.32 10.28 -30.00
C SER A 168 24.96 10.08 -30.65
N ASN A 169 24.90 10.02 -31.98
CA ASN A 169 23.67 9.69 -32.72
C ASN A 169 23.38 8.17 -32.72
N ASN A 170 23.57 7.52 -31.57
CA ASN A 170 23.42 6.08 -31.42
C ASN A 170 21.96 5.73 -31.12
N LYS A 171 21.18 5.46 -32.16
CA LYS A 171 19.77 5.07 -32.06
C LYS A 171 19.55 3.87 -31.13
N ALA A 172 20.51 2.95 -31.02
CA ALA A 172 20.39 1.79 -30.14
C ALA A 172 20.41 2.18 -28.65
N ALA A 173 21.23 3.17 -28.27
CA ALA A 173 21.26 3.70 -26.90
C ALA A 173 19.94 4.40 -26.56
N SER A 174 19.37 5.13 -27.52
CA SER A 174 18.08 5.80 -27.35
C SER A 174 16.94 4.82 -27.11
N TRP A 175 16.85 3.76 -27.91
CA TRP A 175 15.88 2.69 -27.70
C TRP A 175 16.09 1.94 -26.38
N GLY A 176 17.35 1.69 -26.01
CA GLY A 176 17.69 1.09 -24.72
C GLY A 176 17.17 1.91 -23.53
N PHE A 177 17.24 3.24 -23.61
CA PHE A 177 16.71 4.13 -22.56
C PHE A 177 15.17 4.10 -22.48
N ILE A 178 14.49 4.10 -23.63
CA ILE A 178 13.01 3.98 -23.64
C ILE A 178 12.59 2.67 -22.97
N LEU A 179 13.20 1.56 -23.39
CA LEU A 179 12.89 0.23 -22.86
C LEU A 179 13.13 0.17 -21.35
N ILE A 180 14.25 0.72 -20.85
CA ILE A 180 14.51 0.68 -19.40
C ILE A 180 13.54 1.56 -18.62
N THR A 181 13.07 2.67 -19.19
CA THR A 181 12.03 3.53 -18.58
C THR A 181 10.67 2.82 -18.53
N TRP A 182 10.34 2.01 -19.55
CA TRP A 182 9.15 1.15 -19.51
C TRP A 182 9.26 0.03 -18.48
N VAL A 183 10.44 -0.60 -18.35
CA VAL A 183 10.70 -1.61 -17.31
C VAL A 183 10.61 -0.97 -15.92
N TYR A 184 11.14 0.24 -15.75
CA TYR A 184 10.97 1.02 -14.52
C TYR A 184 9.48 1.25 -14.21
N ASN A 185 8.70 1.73 -15.18
CA ASN A 185 7.27 1.99 -14.97
C ASN A 185 6.52 0.70 -14.63
N PHE A 186 6.82 -0.41 -15.32
CA PHE A 186 6.28 -1.72 -14.99
C PHE A 186 6.60 -2.13 -13.55
N SER A 187 7.87 -2.09 -13.16
CA SER A 187 8.33 -2.44 -11.81
C SER A 187 7.63 -1.58 -10.76
N PHE A 188 7.63 -0.26 -10.93
CA PHE A 188 6.98 0.68 -10.02
C PHE A 188 5.48 0.43 -9.90
N SER A 189 4.78 0.28 -11.03
CA SER A 189 3.33 0.10 -11.08
C SER A 189 2.87 -1.28 -10.59
N ALA A 190 3.72 -2.31 -10.71
CA ALA A 190 3.46 -3.64 -10.17
C ALA A 190 3.72 -3.74 -8.65
N THR A 191 4.45 -2.79 -8.06
CA THR A 191 4.91 -2.88 -6.67
C THR A 191 4.61 -1.60 -5.89
N ASN A 192 5.55 -0.67 -5.88
CA ASN A 192 5.57 0.53 -5.03
C ASN A 192 4.35 1.43 -5.22
N GLY A 193 3.84 1.58 -6.45
CA GLY A 193 2.72 2.47 -6.75
C GLY A 193 1.44 2.08 -5.99
N PRO A 194 0.87 0.88 -6.20
CA PRO A 194 -0.31 0.45 -5.46
C PRO A 194 -0.03 0.26 -3.96
N LEU A 195 1.12 -0.30 -3.61
CA LEU A 195 1.48 -0.61 -2.22
C LEU A 195 1.62 0.63 -1.35
N SER A 196 2.00 1.76 -1.92
CA SER A 196 2.11 3.01 -1.16
C SER A 196 0.78 3.50 -0.61
N TRP A 197 -0.34 3.12 -1.22
CA TRP A 197 -1.68 3.48 -0.79
C TRP A 197 -2.35 2.38 0.02
N ILE A 198 -2.08 1.12 -0.32
CA ILE A 198 -2.62 -0.05 0.38
C ILE A 198 -2.04 -0.15 1.79
N VAL A 199 -0.71 -0.08 1.95
CA VAL A 199 -0.06 -0.31 3.24
C VAL A 199 -0.49 0.71 4.30
N PRO A 200 -0.52 2.04 4.04
CA PRO A 200 -1.09 2.99 5.01
C PRO A 200 -2.54 2.66 5.39
N ALA A 201 -3.36 2.20 4.43
CA ALA A 201 -4.74 1.83 4.71
C ALA A 201 -4.86 0.55 5.54
N GLU A 202 -3.89 -0.36 5.48
CA GLU A 202 -3.83 -1.62 6.25
C GLU A 202 -3.24 -1.44 7.67
N ILE A 203 -2.29 -0.51 7.88
CA ILE A 203 -1.57 -0.43 9.16
C ILE A 203 -2.25 0.42 10.25
N PHE A 204 -3.16 1.32 9.88
CA PHE A 204 -3.84 2.18 10.85
C PHE A 204 -5.08 1.51 11.47
N ASP A 205 -5.28 1.73 12.77
CA ASP A 205 -6.54 1.49 13.48
C ASP A 205 -7.62 2.46 12.99
N THR A 206 -8.87 2.02 12.98
CA THR A 206 -10.03 2.82 12.53
C THR A 206 -10.02 4.21 13.17
N ARG A 207 -9.73 4.29 14.47
CA ARG A 207 -9.61 5.53 15.25
C ARG A 207 -8.59 6.56 14.71
N THR A 208 -7.41 6.14 14.27
CA THR A 208 -6.36 7.07 13.79
C THR A 208 -6.18 7.08 12.28
N ARG A 209 -6.84 6.19 11.55
CA ARG A 209 -6.72 5.98 10.11
C ARG A 209 -6.94 7.24 9.30
N SER A 210 -8.07 7.92 9.46
CA SER A 210 -8.38 9.11 8.65
C SER A 210 -7.33 10.22 8.84
N LYS A 211 -6.91 10.49 10.10
CA LYS A 211 -5.90 11.50 10.44
C LYS A 211 -4.49 11.09 9.99
N GLY A 212 -4.13 9.81 10.12
CA GLY A 212 -2.83 9.29 9.71
C GLY A 212 -2.67 9.26 8.19
N VAL A 213 -3.68 8.78 7.48
CA VAL A 213 -3.70 8.73 6.00
C VAL A 213 -3.69 10.13 5.40
N SER A 214 -4.39 11.09 5.99
CA SER A 214 -4.35 12.49 5.52
C SER A 214 -2.96 13.11 5.66
N ILE A 215 -2.25 12.90 6.77
CA ILE A 215 -0.86 13.36 6.93
C ILE A 215 0.07 12.66 5.92
N ALA A 216 -0.07 11.35 5.73
CA ALA A 216 0.72 10.60 4.76
C ALA A 216 0.46 11.10 3.32
N THR A 217 -0.79 11.41 2.99
CA THR A 217 -1.18 11.98 1.70
C THR A 217 -0.59 13.38 1.50
N MET A 218 -0.65 14.23 2.54
CA MET A 218 0.00 15.54 2.52
C MET A 218 1.50 15.42 2.26
N MET A 219 2.17 14.44 2.88
CA MET A 219 3.59 14.17 2.63
C MET A 219 3.86 13.77 1.18
N SER A 220 3.01 12.90 0.61
CA SER A 220 3.11 12.52 -0.81
C SER A 220 3.09 13.74 -1.72
N PHE A 221 2.14 14.65 -1.53
CA PHE A 221 2.03 15.86 -2.36
C PHE A 221 3.16 16.87 -2.10
N ALA A 222 3.65 16.97 -0.86
CA ALA A 222 4.79 17.83 -0.54
C ALA A 222 6.07 17.34 -1.22
N PHE A 223 6.41 16.04 -1.15
CA PHE A 223 7.55 15.48 -1.87
C PHE A 223 7.36 15.53 -3.40
N ASN A 224 6.13 15.30 -3.89
CA ASN A 224 5.81 15.47 -5.30
C ASN A 224 6.14 16.89 -5.79
N THR A 225 5.68 17.90 -5.04
CA THR A 225 5.93 19.31 -5.34
C THR A 225 7.43 19.63 -5.28
N MET A 226 8.12 19.15 -4.23
CA MET A 226 9.56 19.34 -4.09
C MET A 226 10.33 18.76 -5.29
N ILE A 227 10.04 17.52 -5.69
CA ILE A 227 10.66 16.90 -6.87
C ILE A 227 10.32 17.67 -8.14
N GLY A 228 9.07 18.11 -8.30
CA GLY A 228 8.66 18.96 -9.43
C GLY A 228 9.49 20.24 -9.52
N GLN A 229 9.73 20.93 -8.41
CA GLN A 229 10.51 22.18 -8.42
C GLN A 229 12.02 21.96 -8.58
N VAL A 230 12.58 20.90 -7.99
CA VAL A 230 14.02 20.63 -7.98
C VAL A 230 14.51 19.99 -9.28
N THR A 231 13.69 19.12 -9.90
CA THR A 231 14.08 18.36 -11.10
C THR A 231 14.58 19.23 -12.27
N PRO A 232 13.91 20.32 -12.70
CA PRO A 232 14.38 21.10 -13.84
C PRO A 232 15.72 21.76 -13.55
N ILE A 233 15.90 22.32 -12.34
CA ILE A 233 17.15 22.94 -11.89
C ILE A 233 18.28 21.90 -11.85
N ALA A 234 17.99 20.69 -11.37
CA ALA A 234 18.97 19.62 -11.28
C ALA A 234 19.35 19.06 -12.67
N ILE A 235 18.40 18.92 -13.58
CA ILE A 235 18.66 18.50 -14.96
C ILE A 235 19.57 19.52 -15.67
N GLU A 236 19.31 20.82 -15.50
CA GLU A 236 20.10 21.88 -16.15
C GLU A 236 21.54 21.95 -15.61
N ASN A 237 21.72 21.88 -14.28
CA ASN A 237 23.02 22.10 -13.65
C ASN A 237 23.86 20.82 -13.50
N ILE A 238 23.21 19.68 -13.29
CA ILE A 238 23.84 18.42 -12.86
C ILE A 238 23.65 17.31 -13.90
N GLY A 239 22.68 17.44 -14.81
CA GLY A 239 22.47 16.54 -15.94
C GLY A 239 22.24 15.09 -15.51
N TRP A 240 22.99 14.17 -16.11
CA TRP A 240 22.87 12.73 -15.86
C TRP A 240 23.14 12.33 -14.39
N ARG A 241 23.94 13.11 -13.65
CA ARG A 241 24.27 12.81 -12.25
C ARG A 241 23.06 12.93 -11.32
N PHE A 242 22.01 13.65 -11.72
CA PHE A 242 20.76 13.72 -10.96
C PHE A 242 20.10 12.34 -10.79
N TYR A 243 20.24 11.46 -11.79
CA TYR A 243 19.69 10.10 -11.75
C TYR A 243 20.35 9.22 -10.67
N LEU A 244 21.59 9.53 -10.27
CA LEU A 244 22.27 8.84 -9.16
C LEU A 244 21.56 9.08 -7.82
N VAL A 245 20.90 10.24 -7.64
CA VAL A 245 20.10 10.51 -6.43
C VAL A 245 18.99 9.47 -6.32
N PHE A 246 18.30 9.17 -7.42
CA PHE A 246 17.26 8.13 -7.43
C PHE A 246 17.83 6.73 -7.21
N VAL A 247 19.02 6.42 -7.74
CA VAL A 247 19.70 5.14 -7.44
C VAL A 247 19.92 4.98 -5.93
N ILE A 248 20.52 5.99 -5.30
CA ILE A 248 20.81 5.97 -3.86
C ILE A 248 19.51 5.89 -3.07
N CYS A 249 18.51 6.72 -3.40
CA CYS A 249 17.22 6.73 -2.71
C CYS A 249 16.48 5.39 -2.83
N ASN A 250 16.41 4.78 -4.02
CA ASN A 250 15.78 3.47 -4.18
C ASN A 250 16.51 2.39 -3.38
N PHE A 251 17.85 2.40 -3.35
CA PHE A 251 18.63 1.46 -2.54
C PHE A 251 18.40 1.66 -1.03
N THR A 252 18.44 2.91 -0.56
CA THR A 252 18.16 3.21 0.86
C THR A 252 16.72 2.89 1.25
N ASN A 253 15.76 3.10 0.34
CA ASN A 253 14.36 2.71 0.55
C ASN A 253 14.23 1.19 0.70
N ALA A 254 14.91 0.41 -0.14
CA ALA A 254 14.92 -1.05 -0.03
C ALA A 254 15.44 -1.51 1.35
N ILE A 255 16.52 -0.88 1.85
CA ILE A 255 17.07 -1.18 3.19
C ILE A 255 16.08 -0.75 4.29
N PHE A 256 15.47 0.42 4.15
CA PHE A 256 14.49 0.94 5.11
C PHE A 256 13.27 0.01 5.24
N PHE A 257 12.68 -0.41 4.12
CA PHE A 257 11.56 -1.36 4.12
C PHE A 257 11.97 -2.75 4.60
N TRP A 258 13.18 -3.19 4.29
CA TRP A 258 13.72 -4.41 4.88
C TRP A 258 13.82 -4.34 6.41
N ALA A 259 14.25 -3.19 6.96
CA ALA A 259 14.48 -3.03 8.39
C ALA A 259 13.20 -2.78 9.21
N ILE A 260 12.26 -1.97 8.71
CA ILE A 260 11.19 -1.37 9.55
C ILE A 260 9.78 -1.84 9.15
N GLN A 261 9.56 -2.27 7.90
CA GLN A 261 8.22 -2.64 7.43
C GLN A 261 7.88 -4.09 7.80
N PRO A 262 6.88 -4.33 8.68
CA PRO A 262 6.38 -5.68 8.93
C PRO A 262 5.54 -6.17 7.73
N GLU A 263 5.34 -7.48 7.65
CA GLU A 263 4.42 -8.05 6.65
C GLU A 263 2.97 -7.83 7.11
N THR A 264 2.13 -7.29 6.23
CA THR A 264 0.73 -6.96 6.50
C THR A 264 -0.26 -7.86 5.76
N ALA A 265 0.23 -8.73 4.87
CA ALA A 265 -0.63 -9.58 4.05
C ALA A 265 -1.51 -10.51 4.89
N LYS A 266 -2.79 -10.60 4.50
CA LYS A 266 -3.81 -11.55 5.03
C LYS A 266 -4.06 -11.47 6.53
N ARG A 267 -3.77 -10.33 7.17
CA ARG A 267 -4.03 -10.12 8.59
C ARG A 267 -5.21 -9.17 8.80
N PRO A 268 -6.17 -9.50 9.67
CA PRO A 268 -7.27 -8.59 10.02
C PRO A 268 -6.74 -7.25 10.55
N LEU A 269 -7.49 -6.17 10.30
CA LEU A 269 -7.13 -4.82 10.76
C LEU A 269 -7.06 -4.74 12.29
N GLU A 270 -7.83 -5.58 12.96
CA GLU A 270 -7.97 -5.66 14.41
C GLU A 270 -6.68 -6.20 15.05
N GLU A 271 -6.01 -7.14 14.38
CA GLU A 271 -4.73 -7.72 14.82
C GLU A 271 -3.53 -6.79 14.57
N MET A 272 -3.69 -5.78 13.70
CA MET A 272 -2.64 -4.78 13.48
C MET A 272 -2.32 -4.00 14.75
N ASN A 273 -3.30 -3.80 15.65
CA ASN A 273 -3.08 -3.15 16.94
C ASN A 273 -2.11 -3.94 17.81
N TYR A 274 -2.29 -5.26 17.87
CA TYR A 274 -1.39 -6.15 18.60
C TYR A 274 0.02 -6.13 17.99
N LEU A 275 0.11 -6.27 16.66
CA LEU A 275 1.38 -6.29 15.93
C LEU A 275 2.21 -5.03 16.19
N PHE A 276 1.66 -3.84 15.97
CA PHE A 276 2.43 -2.60 16.11
C PHE A 276 2.76 -2.22 17.56
N THR A 277 2.01 -2.76 18.52
CA THR A 277 2.23 -2.54 19.96
C THR A 277 3.33 -3.45 20.51
N ASN A 278 3.34 -4.72 20.12
CA ASN A 278 4.23 -5.73 20.71
C ASN A 278 5.46 -6.06 19.85
N ALA A 279 5.42 -5.79 18.54
CA ALA A 279 6.54 -6.09 17.67
C ALA A 279 7.74 -5.16 17.93
N PRO A 280 8.98 -5.66 17.87
CA PRO A 280 10.17 -4.80 17.86
C PRO A 280 10.20 -3.92 16.61
N LEU A 281 10.91 -2.79 16.69
CA LEU A 281 10.99 -1.81 15.59
C LEU A 281 11.84 -2.33 14.42
N PHE A 282 12.81 -3.21 14.71
CA PHE A 282 13.61 -3.92 13.71
C PHE A 282 12.95 -5.26 13.38
N VAL A 283 12.45 -5.39 12.15
CA VAL A 283 11.68 -6.53 11.68
C VAL A 283 12.53 -7.76 11.36
N PRO A 284 13.77 -7.67 10.84
CA PRO A 284 14.58 -8.86 10.56
C PRO A 284 14.92 -9.72 11.78
N SER A 285 14.89 -9.16 12.99
CA SER A 285 15.11 -9.91 14.25
C SER A 285 13.83 -10.54 14.81
N MET A 286 12.68 -10.35 14.17
CA MET A 286 11.38 -10.80 14.65
C MET A 286 10.99 -12.11 13.96
N ASN A 287 10.50 -13.07 14.74
CA ASN A 287 9.82 -14.25 14.18
C ASN A 287 8.34 -13.90 13.98
N MET A 288 7.91 -13.79 12.72
CA MET A 288 6.55 -13.34 12.39
C MET A 288 5.46 -14.30 12.90
N LYS A 289 5.82 -15.58 13.14
CA LYS A 289 4.92 -16.60 13.70
C LYS A 289 4.52 -16.33 15.14
N ASP A 290 5.35 -15.61 15.90
CA ASP A 290 5.08 -15.32 17.31
C ASP A 290 3.95 -14.26 17.48
N PHE A 291 3.55 -13.62 16.38
CA PHE A 291 2.55 -12.57 16.34
C PHE A 291 1.38 -12.93 15.42
N ASP A 292 1.24 -14.21 15.07
CA ASP A 292 0.12 -14.73 14.29
C ASP A 292 -0.99 -15.13 15.26
N GLN A 293 -1.91 -14.21 15.53
CA GLN A 293 -3.00 -14.45 16.45
C GLN A 293 -4.15 -15.04 15.62
N HIS A 294 -4.48 -16.32 15.77
CA HIS A 294 -5.61 -16.94 15.06
C HIS A 294 -6.96 -16.51 15.69
N ASP A 295 -7.08 -15.26 16.12
CA ASP A 295 -8.20 -14.79 16.94
C ASP A 295 -9.53 -14.93 16.18
N LEU A 296 -9.53 -14.60 14.89
CA LEU A 296 -10.72 -14.75 14.06
C LEU A 296 -11.12 -16.22 13.90
N GLU A 297 -10.17 -17.11 13.60
CA GLU A 297 -10.44 -18.55 13.42
C GLU A 297 -10.89 -19.19 14.74
N HIS A 298 -10.30 -18.78 15.87
CA HIS A 298 -10.74 -19.19 17.20
C HIS A 298 -12.16 -18.72 17.50
N ARG A 299 -12.50 -17.47 17.17
CA ARG A 299 -13.86 -16.93 17.36
C ARG A 299 -14.87 -17.61 16.44
N VAL A 300 -14.49 -17.93 15.20
CA VAL A 300 -15.33 -18.72 14.27
C VAL A 300 -15.58 -20.12 14.85
N ALA A 301 -14.53 -20.79 15.32
CA ALA A 301 -14.65 -22.09 15.97
C ALA A 301 -15.52 -22.03 17.25
N GLU A 302 -15.44 -20.95 18.04
CA GLU A 302 -16.34 -20.74 19.18
C GLU A 302 -17.79 -20.54 18.78
N VAL A 303 -18.05 -19.79 17.70
CA VAL A 303 -19.41 -19.57 17.18
C VAL A 303 -19.99 -20.86 16.61
N GLU A 304 -19.20 -21.63 15.86
CA GLU A 304 -19.59 -22.97 15.38
C GLU A 304 -19.84 -23.95 16.53
N ALA A 305 -18.99 -23.94 17.55
CA ALA A 305 -19.16 -24.78 18.74
C ALA A 305 -20.46 -24.41 19.48
N LYS A 306 -20.73 -23.12 19.71
CA LYS A 306 -21.98 -22.63 20.32
C LYS A 306 -23.21 -22.99 19.48
N GLY A 307 -23.10 -22.89 18.15
CA GLY A 307 -24.15 -23.31 17.21
C GLY A 307 -24.45 -24.81 17.31
N SER A 308 -23.42 -25.66 17.38
CA SER A 308 -23.61 -27.13 17.51
C SER A 308 -24.17 -27.55 18.88
N ILE A 309 -23.82 -26.83 19.94
CA ILE A 309 -24.36 -27.09 21.28
C ILE A 309 -25.85 -26.74 21.32
N HIS A 310 -26.26 -25.65 20.64
CA HIS A 310 -27.66 -25.25 20.58
C HIS A 310 -28.52 -26.25 19.81
N SER A 311 -28.04 -26.74 18.65
CA SER A 311 -28.75 -27.77 17.87
C SER A 311 -28.85 -29.11 18.62
N HIS A 312 -27.83 -29.51 19.37
CA HIS A 312 -27.88 -30.71 20.20
C HIS A 312 -28.86 -30.62 21.39
N ILE A 313 -29.09 -29.42 21.92
CA ILE A 313 -30.08 -29.18 22.98
C ILE A 313 -31.50 -29.22 22.40
N GLU A 314 -31.73 -28.63 21.22
CA GLU A 314 -33.03 -28.69 20.51
C GLU A 314 -33.39 -30.12 20.10
N GLU A 315 -32.43 -30.91 19.59
CA GLU A 315 -32.64 -32.32 19.27
C GLU A 315 -32.90 -33.22 20.49
N ARG A 316 -32.43 -32.84 21.68
CA ARG A 316 -32.77 -33.53 22.93
C ARG A 316 -34.17 -33.16 23.38
N GLN A 317 -34.52 -31.88 23.34
CA GLN A 317 -35.86 -31.42 23.71
C GLN A 317 -36.94 -31.96 22.77
N GLN A 318 -36.67 -32.16 21.48
CA GLN A 318 -37.61 -32.81 20.55
C GLN A 318 -37.73 -34.34 20.73
N ARG A 319 -36.78 -35.00 21.40
CA ARG A 319 -36.84 -36.43 21.72
C ARG A 319 -37.54 -36.76 23.03
N ASP A 320 -37.74 -35.74 23.88
CA ASP A 320 -38.39 -35.85 25.19
C ASP A 320 -39.89 -35.45 25.15
N PHE A 321 -40.46 -35.23 23.96
CA PHE A 321 -41.90 -35.11 23.67
C PHE A 321 -42.39 -36.29 22.83
#